data_AF-A0A380L543-F1
#
_entry.id   AF-A0A380L543-F1
#
_cell.length_a   1.000
_cell.length_b   1.000
_cell.length_c   1.000
_cell.angle_alpha   90.00
_cell.angle_beta   90.00
_cell.angle_gamma   90.00
#
_symmetry.space_group_name_H-M   'P 1'
#
loop_
_entity.id
_entity.type
_entity.pdbx_description
1 polymer ?
#
loop_
_entity_poly.entity_id
_entity_poly.type
_entity_poly.pdbx_seq_one_letter_code
_entity_poly.pdbx_strand_id
1 'polypeptide(L)'
;MRRSTSKRKQFKRLILLVLLTVALGACGAKNGSSTSTNSSNTSKVTTVKLSNYFTKRDQDASYDESKATKISLSGSSAKASSSGAEVSGSTVTITKAGTYILSGSSENVQIIVKVKKKDKVQLVLNGVRMTGTDAAIVVENADKTFITLAKGSKNTISDSAHHKNTKYDAAIYSKDDFTFNGFGSLTVEGNYGNAIESNDDLRISGGTYTIKGYKNALSANDAINIKAATMNLTATYDAIHADNDKDTSLGNFYIHSGKITIHAGDDGIHASNTALIDGGTIKVEKSEEALEGKTVTINGGDLDLTANDDGINAADGSSSEKTPGQATAGVSLTITGGKIKINAQGDGLDSNGDLTISGGEVYVDGPTNGGNGALDYDGNGTITGGTVVMVGSNGMAMGFGSNSKQASILTNVSGNAGAKVTISDSSGKEILSYTATKNFQSVLASSAAIKDGKSYTITVNGQSTTATASLTTQNANGMGGGWK
;
A
#
# COMPACT_ATOMS: atom_id res chain seq x y z
N MET A 1 26.57 -17.75 19.20
CA MET A 1 26.14 -18.99 19.90
C MET A 1 25.04 -18.65 20.90
N ARG A 2 23.77 -18.85 20.53
CA ARG A 2 22.65 -19.12 21.45
C ARG A 2 21.49 -19.62 20.60
N ARG A 3 21.26 -20.93 20.68
CA ARG A 3 20.18 -21.66 20.00
C ARG A 3 18.86 -21.34 20.71
N SER A 4 17.86 -20.88 19.97
CA SER A 4 16.47 -20.86 20.41
C SER A 4 15.83 -22.21 20.03
N THR A 5 15.34 -22.93 21.03
CA THR A 5 14.70 -24.24 20.90
C THR A 5 13.20 -24.07 20.69
N SER A 6 12.73 -24.30 19.46
CA SER A 6 11.30 -24.39 19.14
C SER A 6 10.70 -25.70 19.68
N LYS A 7 9.72 -25.60 20.58
CA LYS A 7 8.91 -26.74 21.05
C LYS A 7 7.75 -26.97 20.07
N ARG A 8 7.90 -27.97 19.19
CA ARG A 8 6.79 -28.56 18.40
C ARG A 8 5.78 -29.24 19.34
N LYS A 9 4.52 -28.80 19.33
CA LYS A 9 3.39 -29.59 19.84
C LYS A 9 2.72 -30.31 18.67
N GLN A 10 2.69 -31.62 18.74
CA GLN A 10 2.04 -32.51 17.78
C GLN A 10 0.52 -32.45 17.94
N PHE A 11 -0.21 -32.14 16.85
CA PHE A 11 -1.66 -32.35 16.77
C PHE A 11 -1.95 -33.69 16.09
N LYS A 12 -2.68 -34.55 16.80
CA LYS A 12 -3.19 -35.84 16.32
C LYS A 12 -4.27 -35.59 15.25
N ARG A 13 -4.05 -36.10 14.03
CA ARG A 13 -5.05 -36.14 12.96
C ARG A 13 -6.07 -37.25 13.25
N LEU A 14 -7.36 -36.91 13.25
CA LEU A 14 -8.45 -37.88 13.20
C LEU A 14 -8.94 -37.94 11.74
N ILE A 15 -8.75 -39.11 11.12
CA ILE A 15 -9.18 -39.44 9.77
C ILE A 15 -10.65 -39.91 9.85
N LEU A 16 -11.55 -39.28 9.09
CA LEU A 16 -12.87 -39.84 8.81
C LEU A 16 -12.95 -40.16 7.32
N LEU A 17 -12.94 -41.46 7.00
CA LEU A 17 -13.31 -42.00 5.70
C LEU A 17 -14.84 -41.87 5.52
N VAL A 18 -15.28 -41.34 4.38
CA VAL A 18 -16.61 -41.64 3.85
C VAL A 18 -16.44 -42.06 2.38
N LEU A 19 -16.68 -43.34 2.13
CA LEU A 19 -16.92 -43.89 0.80
C LEU A 19 -18.27 -43.38 0.29
N LEU A 20 -18.35 -42.96 -0.98
CA LEU A 20 -19.59 -43.08 -1.74
C LEU A 20 -19.29 -43.49 -3.19
N THR A 21 -20.07 -44.47 -3.61
CA THR A 21 -19.94 -45.29 -4.81
C THR A 21 -20.42 -44.63 -6.10
N VAL A 22 -19.79 -45.08 -7.18
CA VAL A 22 -20.00 -44.82 -8.61
C VAL A 22 -21.45 -45.00 -9.07
N ALA A 23 -21.89 -44.13 -9.99
CA ALA A 23 -22.89 -44.49 -11.01
C ALA A 23 -22.37 -44.04 -12.38
N LEU A 24 -22.05 -45.02 -13.23
CA LEU A 24 -21.76 -44.88 -14.65
C LEU A 24 -23.06 -44.63 -15.41
N GLY A 25 -23.08 -43.57 -16.21
CA GLY A 25 -24.09 -43.33 -17.25
C GLY A 25 -23.38 -43.04 -18.56
N ALA A 26 -23.20 -44.08 -19.38
CA ALA A 26 -22.70 -43.97 -20.74
C ALA A 26 -23.85 -43.65 -21.69
N CYS A 27 -23.70 -42.61 -22.52
CA CYS A 27 -24.39 -42.46 -23.79
C CYS A 27 -23.43 -41.73 -24.75
N GLY A 28 -23.18 -42.35 -25.91
CA GLY A 28 -22.22 -41.89 -26.89
C GLY A 28 -22.81 -41.03 -28.02
N ALA A 29 -21.86 -40.54 -28.82
CA ALA A 29 -21.95 -40.01 -30.19
C ALA A 29 -22.34 -38.53 -30.37
N LYS A 30 -21.38 -37.69 -30.77
CA LYS A 30 -21.07 -37.37 -32.19
C LYS A 30 -20.02 -36.25 -32.28
N ASN A 31 -19.02 -36.45 -33.15
CA ASN A 31 -18.13 -35.40 -33.63
C ASN A 31 -18.95 -34.33 -34.38
N GLY A 32 -18.86 -33.09 -33.91
CA GLY A 32 -19.37 -31.91 -34.59
C GLY A 32 -18.39 -30.77 -34.40
N SER A 33 -17.61 -30.49 -35.45
CA SER A 33 -16.84 -29.25 -35.57
C SER A 33 -17.81 -28.07 -35.44
N SER A 34 -17.59 -27.21 -34.45
CA SER A 34 -18.29 -25.93 -34.35
C SER A 34 -17.31 -24.84 -33.94
N THR A 35 -17.21 -23.87 -34.84
CA THR A 35 -16.47 -22.62 -34.76
C THR A 35 -16.95 -21.82 -33.55
N SER A 36 -16.12 -21.70 -32.51
CA SER A 36 -16.40 -20.80 -31.39
C SER A 36 -16.02 -19.37 -31.79
N THR A 37 -17.05 -18.55 -31.94
CA THR A 37 -16.96 -17.11 -32.08
C THR A 37 -16.36 -16.52 -30.80
N ASN A 38 -15.22 -15.82 -30.93
CA ASN A 38 -14.59 -15.09 -29.85
C ASN A 38 -15.51 -13.96 -29.37
N SER A 39 -16.23 -14.19 -28.26
CA SER A 39 -16.87 -13.11 -27.51
C SER A 39 -15.77 -12.35 -26.76
N SER A 40 -15.56 -11.10 -27.15
CA SER A 40 -14.67 -10.16 -26.47
C SER A 40 -15.12 -9.95 -25.02
N ASN A 41 -14.48 -10.63 -24.08
CA ASN A 41 -14.54 -10.26 -22.67
C ASN A 41 -13.79 -8.94 -22.50
N THR A 42 -14.49 -7.82 -22.61
CA THR A 42 -14.11 -6.57 -21.97
C THR A 42 -14.13 -6.83 -20.46
N SER A 43 -12.96 -6.84 -19.83
CA SER A 43 -12.82 -6.94 -18.38
C SER A 43 -13.65 -5.84 -17.73
N LYS A 44 -14.78 -6.23 -17.15
CA LYS A 44 -15.66 -5.35 -16.41
C LYS A 44 -14.87 -4.90 -15.18
N VAL A 45 -14.56 -3.60 -15.07
CA VAL A 45 -13.97 -3.02 -13.86
C VAL A 45 -14.90 -3.38 -12.70
N THR A 46 -14.45 -4.30 -11.83
CA THR A 46 -15.21 -4.67 -10.65
C THR A 46 -15.22 -3.46 -9.74
N THR A 47 -16.37 -2.78 -9.64
CA THR A 47 -16.50 -1.62 -8.75
C THR A 47 -16.25 -2.07 -7.31
N VAL A 48 -15.15 -1.58 -6.73
CA VAL A 48 -14.81 -1.78 -5.33
C VAL A 48 -15.92 -1.18 -4.47
N LYS A 49 -16.56 -1.99 -3.62
CA LYS A 49 -17.60 -1.49 -2.72
C LYS A 49 -16.93 -0.91 -1.47
N LEU A 50 -16.96 0.41 -1.32
CA LEU A 50 -16.39 1.11 -0.16
C LEU A 50 -16.85 0.54 1.20
N SER A 51 -18.07 -0.01 1.26
CA SER A 51 -18.64 -0.65 2.44
C SER A 51 -17.87 -1.89 2.94
N ASN A 52 -17.00 -2.46 2.11
CA ASN A 52 -16.13 -3.57 2.49
C ASN A 52 -14.97 -3.11 3.39
N TYR A 53 -14.55 -1.84 3.27
CA TYR A 53 -13.38 -1.29 3.96
C TYR A 53 -13.77 -0.32 5.08
N PHE A 54 -14.90 0.39 4.92
CA PHE A 54 -15.40 1.34 5.90
C PHE A 54 -16.86 1.07 6.23
N THR A 55 -17.15 0.94 7.52
CA THR A 55 -18.53 1.02 8.02
C THR A 55 -19.03 2.46 7.96
N LYS A 56 -20.34 2.65 8.12
CA LYS A 56 -20.93 3.99 8.28
C LYS A 56 -20.40 4.71 9.53
N ARG A 57 -20.14 3.96 10.61
CA ARG A 57 -19.65 4.53 11.87
C ARG A 57 -18.19 4.98 11.80
N ASP A 58 -17.37 4.33 10.98
CA ASP A 58 -15.99 4.76 10.80
C ASP A 58 -15.91 6.18 10.19
N GLN A 59 -16.86 6.50 9.33
CA GLN A 59 -16.96 7.77 8.61
C GLN A 59 -17.77 8.84 9.35
N ASP A 60 -18.44 8.48 10.44
CA ASP A 60 -19.32 9.39 11.18
C ASP A 60 -18.61 9.95 12.41
N ALA A 61 -18.05 11.14 12.22
CA ALA A 61 -17.35 11.92 13.24
C ALA A 61 -18.28 12.72 14.15
N SER A 62 -19.61 12.57 14.06
CA SER A 62 -20.54 13.29 14.91
C SER A 62 -20.48 12.81 16.36
N TYR A 63 -20.80 13.73 17.28
CA TYR A 63 -20.99 13.44 18.69
C TYR A 63 -21.84 14.55 19.35
N ASP A 64 -22.52 14.20 20.43
CA ASP A 64 -23.29 15.13 21.26
C ASP A 64 -22.46 15.54 22.48
N GLU A 65 -21.89 16.76 22.44
CA GLU A 65 -21.05 17.26 23.54
C GLU A 65 -21.79 17.31 24.88
N SER A 66 -23.10 17.56 24.89
CA SER A 66 -23.89 17.69 26.12
C SER A 66 -24.03 16.38 26.89
N LYS A 67 -23.89 15.24 26.18
CA LYS A 67 -23.99 13.89 26.74
C LYS A 67 -22.62 13.23 26.94
N ALA A 68 -21.55 13.84 26.41
CA ALA A 68 -20.22 13.28 26.50
C ALA A 68 -19.63 13.44 27.92
N THR A 69 -18.87 12.44 28.35
CA THR A 69 -18.06 12.57 29.56
C THR A 69 -16.84 13.44 29.25
N LYS A 70 -16.59 14.47 30.05
CA LYS A 70 -15.44 15.36 29.88
C LYS A 70 -14.25 14.83 30.70
N ILE A 71 -13.10 14.69 30.04
CA ILE A 71 -11.82 14.37 30.65
C ILE A 71 -10.89 15.57 30.45
N SER A 72 -10.60 16.30 31.52
CA SER A 72 -9.72 17.47 31.50
C SER A 72 -8.34 17.10 32.04
N LEU A 73 -7.33 17.18 31.17
CA LEU A 73 -5.94 16.85 31.44
C LEU A 73 -5.21 18.05 32.05
N SER A 74 -4.45 17.82 33.13
CA SER A 74 -3.67 18.87 33.79
C SER A 74 -2.47 18.29 34.55
N GLY A 75 -1.27 18.65 34.13
CA GLY A 75 -0.03 18.16 34.75
C GLY A 75 0.06 16.65 34.66
N SER A 76 0.30 15.97 35.77
CA SER A 76 0.40 14.50 35.82
C SER A 76 -0.91 13.78 36.16
N SER A 77 -2.05 14.45 35.99
CA SER A 77 -3.38 13.90 36.36
C SER A 77 -4.48 14.37 35.42
N ALA A 78 -5.70 13.88 35.64
CA ALA A 78 -6.89 14.28 34.92
C ALA A 78 -8.09 14.44 35.86
N LYS A 79 -9.14 15.12 35.39
CA LYS A 79 -10.47 15.12 36.02
C LYS A 79 -11.51 14.57 35.06
N ALA A 80 -12.35 13.66 35.54
CA ALA A 80 -13.47 13.10 34.79
C ALA A 80 -14.81 13.63 35.34
N SER A 81 -15.75 13.99 34.46
CA SER A 81 -17.06 14.52 34.84
C SER A 81 -18.10 13.45 35.19
N SER A 82 -17.79 12.16 35.02
CA SER A 82 -18.71 11.05 35.26
C SER A 82 -17.97 9.78 35.69
N SER A 83 -18.71 8.79 36.21
CA SER A 83 -18.20 7.46 36.56
C SER A 83 -17.94 6.53 35.36
N GLY A 84 -18.06 7.04 34.13
CA GLY A 84 -17.65 6.30 32.93
C GLY A 84 -16.13 6.29 32.71
N ALA A 85 -15.40 7.16 33.41
CA ALA A 85 -13.94 7.23 33.41
C ALA A 85 -13.43 7.34 34.85
N GLU A 86 -12.61 6.39 35.26
CA GLU A 86 -12.03 6.30 36.60
C GLU A 86 -10.61 6.86 36.59
N VAL A 87 -10.32 7.85 37.44
CA VAL A 87 -8.98 8.44 37.55
C VAL A 87 -8.28 7.85 38.78
N SER A 88 -7.12 7.25 38.56
CA SER A 88 -6.23 6.73 39.61
C SER A 88 -4.80 7.20 39.36
N GLY A 89 -4.37 8.23 40.10
CA GLY A 89 -3.07 8.87 39.86
C GLY A 89 -2.98 9.43 38.43
N SER A 90 -1.99 8.97 37.67
CA SER A 90 -1.77 9.35 36.27
C SER A 90 -2.47 8.41 35.27
N THR A 91 -3.39 7.55 35.71
CA THR A 91 -4.15 6.67 34.80
C THR A 91 -5.62 7.06 34.79
N VAL A 92 -6.20 7.16 33.58
CA VAL A 92 -7.63 7.30 33.37
C VAL A 92 -8.14 6.03 32.68
N THR A 93 -8.99 5.26 33.35
CA THR A 93 -9.57 4.04 32.79
C THR A 93 -11.03 4.28 32.38
N ILE A 94 -11.32 4.13 31.09
CA ILE A 94 -12.68 4.18 30.54
C ILE A 94 -13.29 2.78 30.65
N THR A 95 -14.34 2.66 31.45
CA THR A 95 -14.96 1.38 31.84
C THR A 95 -16.35 1.17 31.27
N LYS A 96 -16.91 2.15 30.56
CA LYS A 96 -18.24 2.10 29.94
C LYS A 96 -18.22 2.53 28.48
N ALA A 97 -19.13 1.99 27.67
CA ALA A 97 -19.40 2.50 26.33
C ALA A 97 -19.82 3.97 26.38
N GLY A 98 -19.45 4.75 25.36
CA GLY A 98 -19.88 6.14 25.24
C GLY A 98 -18.87 7.06 24.58
N THR A 99 -19.18 8.36 24.64
CA THR A 99 -18.34 9.43 24.10
C THR A 99 -17.62 10.16 25.23
N TYR A 100 -16.32 10.38 25.03
CA TYR A 100 -15.41 11.02 25.98
C TYR A 100 -14.67 12.15 25.29
N ILE A 101 -14.80 13.38 25.77
CA ILE A 101 -14.09 14.54 25.23
C ILE A 101 -12.86 14.80 26.06
N LEU A 102 -11.68 14.66 25.44
CA LEU A 102 -10.39 14.92 26.06
C LEU A 102 -9.95 16.34 25.68
N SER A 103 -9.45 17.07 26.67
CA SER A 103 -8.96 18.44 26.49
C SER A 103 -7.84 18.75 27.49
N GLY A 104 -6.99 19.74 27.18
CA GLY A 104 -5.91 20.18 28.06
C GLY A 104 -4.59 19.45 27.82
N SER A 105 -3.64 19.62 28.76
CA SER A 105 -2.27 19.13 28.61
C SER A 105 -1.87 18.24 29.77
N SER A 106 -1.15 17.16 29.50
CA SER A 106 -0.62 16.26 30.53
C SER A 106 0.76 15.71 30.24
N GLU A 107 1.46 15.38 31.32
CA GLU A 107 2.70 14.61 31.33
C GLU A 107 2.48 13.30 32.08
N ASN A 108 2.79 12.18 31.44
CA ASN A 108 2.65 10.81 31.94
C ASN A 108 1.22 10.39 32.30
N VAL A 109 0.19 11.09 31.82
CA VAL A 109 -1.18 10.57 31.92
C VAL A 109 -1.43 9.55 30.82
N GLN A 110 -1.87 8.35 31.21
CA GLN A 110 -2.29 7.29 30.29
C GLN A 110 -3.82 7.16 30.28
N ILE A 111 -4.40 7.13 29.09
CA ILE A 111 -5.81 6.81 28.88
C ILE A 111 -5.93 5.35 28.48
N ILE A 112 -6.67 4.57 29.27
CA ILE A 112 -6.91 3.14 29.02
C ILE A 112 -8.39 2.95 28.68
N VAL A 113 -8.69 2.37 27.52
CA VAL A 113 -10.04 1.92 27.15
C VAL A 113 -10.17 0.44 27.49
N LYS A 114 -11.08 0.13 28.42
CA LYS A 114 -11.33 -1.23 28.91
C LYS A 114 -12.82 -1.44 29.17
N VAL A 115 -13.56 -1.62 28.10
CA VAL A 115 -15.02 -1.84 28.11
C VAL A 115 -15.34 -3.30 27.77
N LYS A 116 -16.61 -3.68 27.59
CA LYS A 116 -16.94 -5.05 27.14
C LYS A 116 -16.61 -5.22 25.66
N LYS A 117 -16.40 -6.47 25.22
CA LYS A 117 -16.03 -6.80 23.81
C LYS A 117 -17.04 -6.39 22.74
N LYS A 118 -18.27 -6.01 23.11
CA LYS A 118 -19.31 -5.53 22.19
C LYS A 118 -19.55 -4.03 22.31
N ASP A 119 -18.84 -3.38 23.23
CA ASP A 119 -19.02 -1.97 23.53
C ASP A 119 -18.09 -1.13 22.65
N LYS A 120 -18.61 0.00 22.19
CA LYS A 120 -17.86 0.98 21.41
C LYS A 120 -17.56 2.23 22.24
N VAL A 121 -16.39 2.80 22.04
CA VAL A 121 -15.94 4.02 22.72
C VAL A 121 -15.50 5.05 21.70
N GLN A 122 -15.93 6.29 21.86
CA GLN A 122 -15.47 7.41 21.04
C GLN A 122 -14.70 8.39 21.91
N LEU A 123 -13.40 8.53 21.67
CA LEU A 123 -12.53 9.54 22.26
C LEU A 123 -12.46 10.73 21.30
N VAL A 124 -13.04 11.85 21.71
CA VAL A 124 -12.97 13.10 20.97
C VAL A 124 -11.76 13.89 21.47
N LEU A 125 -10.77 14.09 20.61
CA LEU A 125 -9.60 14.91 20.92
C LEU A 125 -9.92 16.36 20.59
N ASN A 126 -10.02 17.20 21.63
CA ASN A 126 -10.39 18.60 21.51
C ASN A 126 -9.31 19.51 22.11
N GLY A 127 -8.16 19.57 21.43
CA GLY A 127 -7.05 20.41 21.85
C GLY A 127 -6.20 19.76 22.93
N VAL A 128 -5.88 18.47 22.77
CA VAL A 128 -5.05 17.73 23.74
C VAL A 128 -3.56 17.87 23.45
N ARG A 129 -2.75 17.95 24.50
CA ARG A 129 -1.31 17.71 24.42
C ARG A 129 -0.89 16.69 25.48
N MET A 130 -0.50 15.51 25.05
CA MET A 130 -0.10 14.42 25.94
C MET A 130 1.33 14.00 25.66
N THR A 131 2.14 13.91 26.70
CA THR A 131 3.43 13.21 26.66
C THR A 131 3.37 12.03 27.63
N GLY A 132 3.82 10.85 27.22
CA GLY A 132 3.84 9.64 28.02
C GLY A 132 5.27 9.10 28.17
N THR A 133 5.55 8.43 29.29
CA THR A 133 6.71 7.54 29.37
C THR A 133 6.48 6.30 28.51
N ASP A 134 5.27 5.73 28.62
CA ASP A 134 4.75 4.63 27.84
C ASP A 134 3.69 5.15 26.85
N ALA A 135 2.99 4.24 26.15
CA ALA A 135 1.80 4.54 25.36
C ALA A 135 0.84 5.51 26.09
N ALA A 136 0.50 6.62 25.48
CA ALA A 136 -0.37 7.65 26.07
C ALA A 136 -1.85 7.25 26.00
N ILE A 137 -2.23 6.50 24.96
CA ILE A 137 -3.58 5.94 24.79
C ILE A 137 -3.45 4.45 24.48
N VAL A 138 -4.17 3.63 25.25
CA VAL A 138 -4.19 2.17 25.13
C VAL A 138 -5.62 1.67 25.07
N VAL A 139 -5.98 0.91 24.04
CA VAL A 139 -7.23 0.13 24.02
C VAL A 139 -6.90 -1.31 24.40
N GLU A 140 -7.31 -1.70 25.62
CA GLU A 140 -7.10 -3.06 26.11
C GLU A 140 -8.20 -4.03 25.69
N ASN A 141 -9.44 -3.54 25.59
CA ASN A 141 -10.61 -4.29 25.16
C ASN A 141 -11.77 -3.36 24.76
N ALA A 142 -12.26 -3.48 23.54
CA ALA A 142 -13.51 -2.90 23.01
C ALA A 142 -14.01 -3.73 21.81
N ASP A 143 -15.21 -3.43 21.30
CA ASP A 143 -15.57 -3.85 19.92
C ASP A 143 -14.82 -3.00 18.90
N LYS A 144 -14.81 -1.68 19.14
CA LYS A 144 -14.11 -0.69 18.34
C LYS A 144 -13.93 0.59 19.14
N THR A 145 -12.75 1.20 19.04
CA THR A 145 -12.51 2.54 19.56
C THR A 145 -12.37 3.54 18.41
N PHE A 146 -13.00 4.70 18.56
CA PHE A 146 -12.89 5.82 17.63
C PHE A 146 -12.09 6.96 18.26
N ILE A 147 -11.08 7.47 17.57
CA ILE A 147 -10.42 8.75 17.84
C ILE A 147 -11.00 9.79 16.88
N THR A 148 -11.87 10.66 17.40
CA THR A 148 -12.48 11.74 16.62
C THR A 148 -11.72 13.03 16.86
N LEU A 149 -11.11 13.60 15.81
CA LEU A 149 -10.47 14.90 15.85
C LEU A 149 -11.52 16.00 15.76
N ALA A 150 -11.77 16.69 16.88
CA ALA A 150 -12.76 17.76 16.93
C ALA A 150 -12.43 18.84 15.89
N LYS A 151 -13.46 19.42 15.27
CA LYS A 151 -13.28 20.42 14.20
C LYS A 151 -12.42 21.60 14.67
N GLY A 152 -11.36 21.90 13.93
CA GLY A 152 -10.43 22.99 14.26
C GLY A 152 -9.49 22.73 15.43
N SER A 153 -9.59 21.58 16.09
CA SER A 153 -8.66 21.20 17.16
C SER A 153 -7.28 20.88 16.61
N LYS A 154 -6.26 21.14 17.43
CA LYS A 154 -4.88 20.70 17.22
C LYS A 154 -4.49 19.82 18.39
N ASN A 155 -4.09 18.59 18.10
CA ASN A 155 -3.80 17.59 19.11
C ASN A 155 -2.36 17.11 18.96
N THR A 156 -1.67 16.85 20.06
CA THR A 156 -0.31 16.27 20.05
C THR A 156 -0.23 15.15 21.07
N ILE A 157 0.28 14.00 20.65
CA ILE A 157 0.49 12.83 21.51
C ILE A 157 1.89 12.31 21.26
N SER A 158 2.65 12.04 22.32
CA SER A 158 3.93 11.36 22.20
C SER A 158 4.17 10.40 23.36
N ASP A 159 5.00 9.39 23.13
CA ASP A 159 5.61 8.57 24.18
C ASP A 159 7.11 8.89 24.32
N SER A 160 7.83 8.12 25.14
CA SER A 160 9.28 8.24 25.31
C SER A 160 10.02 7.13 24.58
N ALA A 161 11.31 7.30 24.30
CA ALA A 161 12.15 6.24 23.75
C ALA A 161 12.45 5.09 24.75
N HIS A 162 11.97 5.20 26.00
CA HIS A 162 12.30 4.28 27.09
C HIS A 162 11.03 3.87 27.84
N HIS A 163 10.19 3.07 27.19
CA HIS A 163 9.02 2.48 27.84
C HIS A 163 9.42 1.64 29.05
N LYS A 164 8.63 1.77 30.11
CA LYS A 164 8.60 0.86 31.26
C LYS A 164 7.68 -0.34 30.98
N ASN A 165 6.59 -0.12 30.25
CA ASN A 165 5.64 -1.14 29.84
C ASN A 165 5.75 -1.42 28.35
N THR A 166 6.61 -2.37 28.00
CA THR A 166 6.93 -2.75 26.61
C THR A 166 5.86 -3.61 25.95
N LYS A 167 4.67 -3.76 26.55
CA LYS A 167 3.56 -4.53 25.96
C LYS A 167 2.86 -3.76 24.84
N TYR A 168 2.94 -2.42 24.89
CA TYR A 168 2.25 -1.53 23.97
C TYR A 168 3.32 -0.78 23.18
N ASP A 169 3.69 -1.32 22.02
CA ASP A 169 4.82 -0.85 21.22
C ASP A 169 4.49 0.38 20.36
N ALA A 170 3.66 1.29 20.90
CA ALA A 170 3.26 2.51 20.23
C ALA A 170 2.87 3.65 21.18
N ALA A 171 2.92 4.90 20.70
CA ALA A 171 2.39 6.04 21.44
C ALA A 171 0.85 5.98 21.59
N ILE A 172 0.17 5.46 20.56
CA ILE A 172 -1.26 5.14 20.57
C ILE A 172 -1.43 3.68 20.13
N TYR A 173 -1.94 2.85 21.03
CA TYR A 173 -1.99 1.41 20.82
C TYR A 173 -3.40 0.85 21.00
N SER A 174 -3.81 -0.08 20.14
CA SER A 174 -5.07 -0.80 20.26
C SER A 174 -4.90 -2.30 20.10
N LYS A 175 -5.54 -3.09 20.97
CA LYS A 175 -5.65 -4.55 20.78
C LYS A 175 -6.81 -4.97 19.88
N ASP A 176 -7.75 -4.07 19.64
CA ASP A 176 -8.94 -4.32 18.85
C ASP A 176 -9.03 -3.29 17.71
N ASP A 177 -10.05 -3.41 16.88
CA ASP A 177 -10.41 -2.46 15.84
C ASP A 177 -10.31 -0.98 16.25
N PHE A 178 -9.61 -0.21 15.43
CA PHE A 178 -9.30 1.18 15.72
C PHE A 178 -9.64 2.11 14.55
N THR A 179 -10.23 3.26 14.85
CA THR A 179 -10.64 4.22 13.80
C THR A 179 -10.32 5.65 14.18
N PHE A 180 -9.71 6.37 13.25
CA PHE A 180 -9.53 7.82 13.33
C PHE A 180 -10.48 8.50 12.36
N ASN A 181 -11.14 9.57 12.80
CA ASN A 181 -11.97 10.40 11.93
C ASN A 181 -12.05 11.86 12.40
N GLY A 182 -12.84 12.67 11.71
CA GLY A 182 -13.10 14.06 12.07
C GLY A 182 -12.33 15.05 11.20
N PHE A 183 -12.21 16.28 11.70
CA PHE A 183 -11.80 17.44 10.90
C PHE A 183 -10.69 18.27 11.55
N GLY A 184 -10.22 17.88 12.73
CA GLY A 184 -9.07 18.49 13.39
C GLY A 184 -7.73 17.93 12.89
N SER A 185 -6.65 18.32 13.56
CA SER A 185 -5.31 17.78 13.30
C SER A 185 -4.76 16.98 14.49
N LEU A 186 -3.91 16.00 14.19
CA LEU A 186 -3.20 15.20 15.17
C LEU A 186 -1.72 15.06 14.78
N THR A 187 -0.84 15.43 15.70
CA THR A 187 0.58 15.12 15.64
C THR A 187 0.87 13.96 16.59
N VAL A 188 1.51 12.90 16.10
CA VAL A 188 1.94 11.76 16.92
C VAL A 188 3.43 11.53 16.78
N GLU A 189 4.14 11.41 17.90
CA GLU A 189 5.54 10.99 17.95
C GLU A 189 5.66 9.70 18.77
N GLY A 190 5.79 8.56 18.07
CA GLY A 190 6.18 7.28 18.66
C GLY A 190 7.70 7.19 18.69
N ASN A 191 8.29 7.44 19.85
CA ASN A 191 9.73 7.44 20.08
C ASN A 191 10.26 6.08 20.51
N TYR A 192 9.41 5.16 20.98
CA TYR A 192 9.81 3.80 21.38
C TYR A 192 9.76 2.80 20.23
N GLY A 193 8.62 2.73 19.55
CA GLY A 193 8.32 1.78 18.49
C GLY A 193 7.47 2.45 17.42
N ASN A 194 6.27 1.93 17.18
CA ASN A 194 5.32 2.52 16.24
C ASN A 194 4.74 3.83 16.77
N ALA A 195 4.20 4.69 15.90
CA ALA A 195 3.45 5.85 16.39
C ALA A 195 1.99 5.50 16.70
N ILE A 196 1.32 4.82 15.77
CA ILE A 196 -0.05 4.31 15.93
C ILE A 196 -0.08 2.84 15.54
N GLU A 197 -0.58 1.98 16.43
CA GLU A 197 -0.65 0.55 16.21
C GLU A 197 -2.03 -0.02 16.57
N SER A 198 -2.54 -0.93 15.73
CA SER A 198 -3.72 -1.75 15.98
C SER A 198 -3.36 -3.23 15.80
N ASN A 199 -3.78 -4.10 16.72
CA ASN A 199 -3.61 -5.54 16.49
C ASN A 199 -4.64 -6.14 15.51
N ASP A 200 -5.68 -5.38 15.17
CA ASP A 200 -6.71 -5.77 14.19
C ASP A 200 -6.70 -4.72 13.06
N ASP A 201 -7.86 -4.19 12.64
CA ASP A 201 -7.93 -3.16 11.62
C ASP A 201 -7.61 -1.76 12.16
N LEU A 202 -6.94 -0.96 11.33
CA LEU A 202 -6.80 0.49 11.49
C LEU A 202 -7.50 1.22 10.33
N ARG A 203 -8.45 2.10 10.66
CA ARG A 203 -9.18 2.90 9.67
C ARG A 203 -8.96 4.38 9.90
N ILE A 204 -8.75 5.14 8.84
CA ILE A 204 -8.61 6.60 8.90
C ILE A 204 -9.56 7.25 7.90
N SER A 205 -10.52 8.03 8.40
CA SER A 205 -11.54 8.69 7.60
C SER A 205 -11.65 10.20 7.90
N GLY A 206 -10.97 11.02 7.10
CA GLY A 206 -10.83 12.46 7.37
C GLY A 206 -9.64 12.78 8.27
N GLY A 207 -9.46 14.06 8.60
CA GLY A 207 -8.41 14.55 9.49
C GLY A 207 -7.10 14.94 8.79
N THR A 208 -6.27 15.68 9.53
CA THR A 208 -4.91 16.06 9.14
C THR A 208 -3.90 15.49 10.12
N TYR A 209 -2.89 14.77 9.64
CA TYR A 209 -1.96 14.03 10.48
C TYR A 209 -0.51 14.37 10.17
N THR A 210 0.29 14.48 11.22
CA THR A 210 1.76 14.44 11.16
C THR A 210 2.21 13.34 12.10
N ILE A 211 2.74 12.25 11.56
CA ILE A 211 2.99 11.03 12.35
C ILE A 211 4.45 10.65 12.14
N LYS A 212 5.17 10.54 13.25
CA LYS A 212 6.55 10.08 13.28
C LYS A 212 6.66 8.83 14.15
N GLY A 213 6.99 7.71 13.54
CA GLY A 213 7.34 6.48 14.25
C GLY A 213 8.85 6.30 14.33
N TYR A 214 9.35 5.78 15.44
CA TYR A 214 10.71 5.25 15.51
C TYR A 214 10.77 4.00 14.63
N LYS A 215 9.86 3.05 14.82
CA LYS A 215 9.66 1.94 13.89
C LYS A 215 8.75 2.39 12.73
N ASN A 216 7.46 2.05 12.79
CA ASN A 216 6.49 2.39 11.73
C ASN A 216 5.62 3.60 12.11
N ALA A 217 5.21 4.42 11.15
CA ALA A 217 4.30 5.52 11.45
C ALA A 217 2.87 4.99 11.71
N LEU A 218 2.36 4.13 10.82
CA LEU A 218 1.11 3.40 11.01
C LEU A 218 1.39 1.90 10.94
N SER A 219 0.88 1.14 11.90
CA SER A 219 0.96 -0.32 11.89
C SER A 219 -0.39 -0.96 12.21
N ALA A 220 -0.76 -1.98 11.46
CA ALA A 220 -1.93 -2.81 11.79
C ALA A 220 -1.71 -4.25 11.34
N ASN A 221 -2.23 -5.23 12.09
CA ASN A 221 -2.06 -6.62 11.65
C ASN A 221 -3.04 -6.97 10.51
N ASP A 222 -4.30 -6.54 10.61
CA ASP A 222 -5.33 -7.08 9.72
C ASP A 222 -5.49 -6.24 8.45
N ALA A 223 -5.69 -4.93 8.62
CA ALA A 223 -5.70 -3.99 7.51
C ALA A 223 -5.46 -2.54 7.93
N ILE A 224 -4.90 -1.75 7.01
CA ILE A 224 -4.89 -0.29 7.08
C ILE A 224 -5.77 0.26 5.94
N ASN A 225 -6.82 1.00 6.31
CA ASN A 225 -7.77 1.59 5.36
C ASN A 225 -7.79 3.12 5.47
N ILE A 226 -7.55 3.83 4.36
CA ILE A 226 -7.47 5.30 4.34
C ILE A 226 -8.49 5.92 3.38
N LYS A 227 -9.19 6.96 3.86
CA LYS A 227 -10.10 7.78 3.07
C LYS A 227 -10.09 9.24 3.50
N ALA A 228 -9.95 10.14 2.54
CA ALA A 228 -10.11 11.59 2.68
C ALA A 228 -9.25 12.24 3.77
N ALA A 229 -8.07 11.68 4.07
CA ALA A 229 -7.15 12.21 5.06
C ALA A 229 -5.96 12.92 4.41
N THR A 230 -5.40 13.91 5.09
CA THR A 230 -4.11 14.53 4.72
C THR A 230 -3.05 14.07 5.72
N MET A 231 -1.96 13.48 5.25
CA MET A 231 -0.94 12.87 6.12
C MET A 231 0.47 13.25 5.69
N ASN A 232 1.32 13.55 6.66
CA ASN A 232 2.77 13.54 6.53
C ASN A 232 3.31 12.47 7.48
N LEU A 233 3.93 11.43 6.92
CA LEU A 233 4.37 10.23 7.62
C LEU A 233 5.89 10.14 7.56
N THR A 234 6.52 9.92 8.72
CA THR A 234 7.95 9.67 8.84
C THR A 234 8.19 8.44 9.69
N ALA A 235 9.06 7.54 9.23
CA ALA A 235 9.40 6.30 9.92
C ALA A 235 10.89 5.97 9.69
N THR A 236 11.51 5.23 10.62
CA THR A 236 12.85 4.65 10.32
C THR A 236 12.75 3.28 9.68
N TYR A 237 11.56 2.65 9.74
CA TYR A 237 11.16 1.50 8.96
C TYR A 237 10.06 1.97 7.99
N ASP A 238 8.93 1.28 7.96
CA ASP A 238 7.85 1.55 7.02
C ASP A 238 6.99 2.72 7.48
N ALA A 239 6.56 3.57 6.55
CA ALA A 239 5.57 4.58 6.92
C ALA A 239 4.18 3.97 7.15
N ILE A 240 3.78 3.00 6.32
CA ILE A 240 2.50 2.27 6.44
C ILE A 240 2.81 0.78 6.40
N HIS A 241 2.57 0.07 7.50
CA HIS A 241 2.88 -1.35 7.65
C HIS A 241 1.63 -2.16 8.01
N ALA A 242 1.07 -2.87 7.03
CA ALA A 242 -0.02 -3.81 7.24
C ALA A 242 0.52 -5.25 7.11
N ASP A 243 0.63 -5.98 8.23
CA ASP A 243 1.26 -7.30 8.20
C ASP A 243 0.63 -8.34 9.14
N ASN A 244 0.39 -9.55 8.62
CA ASN A 244 -0.06 -10.69 9.40
C ASN A 244 0.71 -11.98 9.05
N ASP A 245 1.71 -12.29 9.86
CA ASP A 245 2.50 -13.53 9.77
C ASP A 245 1.71 -14.84 9.92
N LYS A 246 0.46 -14.80 10.41
CA LYS A 246 -0.31 -16.00 10.79
C LYS A 246 -1.44 -16.31 9.83
N ASP A 247 -2.12 -15.29 9.33
CA ASP A 247 -3.23 -15.40 8.40
C ASP A 247 -2.91 -14.58 7.16
N THR A 248 -2.47 -15.26 6.11
CA THR A 248 -2.05 -14.66 4.83
C THR A 248 -3.20 -14.09 4.01
N SER A 249 -4.45 -14.13 4.51
CA SER A 249 -5.57 -13.37 3.94
C SER A 249 -5.68 -11.95 4.50
N LEU A 250 -4.94 -11.66 5.58
CA LEU A 250 -4.85 -10.37 6.27
C LEU A 250 -3.57 -9.62 5.86
N GLY A 251 -3.20 -8.53 6.55
CA GLY A 251 -2.07 -7.69 6.13
C GLY A 251 -2.40 -6.86 4.88
N ASN A 252 -3.59 -6.26 4.84
CA ASN A 252 -4.08 -5.54 3.66
C ASN A 252 -3.98 -4.02 3.80
N PHE A 253 -3.56 -3.35 2.74
CA PHE A 253 -3.66 -1.90 2.59
C PHE A 253 -4.72 -1.51 1.56
N TYR A 254 -5.55 -0.54 1.91
CA TYR A 254 -6.49 0.09 0.99
C TYR A 254 -6.53 1.60 1.16
N ILE A 255 -6.48 2.32 0.04
CA ILE A 255 -6.74 3.75 -0.01
C ILE A 255 -7.78 4.09 -1.07
N HIS A 256 -8.84 4.76 -0.62
CA HIS A 256 -9.86 5.32 -1.50
C HIS A 256 -9.47 6.71 -2.03
N SER A 257 -9.01 7.57 -1.10
CA SER A 257 -8.60 8.94 -1.41
C SER A 257 -7.82 9.55 -0.25
N GLY A 258 -7.07 10.62 -0.51
CA GLY A 258 -6.30 11.35 0.50
C GLY A 258 -5.16 12.13 -0.14
N LYS A 259 -4.39 12.84 0.68
CA LYS A 259 -3.10 13.44 0.30
C LYS A 259 -2.05 12.95 1.30
N ILE A 260 -1.12 12.11 0.85
CA ILE A 260 -0.14 11.46 1.71
C ILE A 260 1.26 11.82 1.21
N THR A 261 2.12 12.23 2.14
CA THR A 261 3.57 12.41 1.91
C THR A 261 4.32 11.50 2.87
N ILE A 262 5.26 10.72 2.34
CA ILE A 262 5.98 9.67 3.06
C ILE A 262 7.49 9.89 2.98
N HIS A 263 8.14 9.76 4.14
CA HIS A 263 9.58 9.55 4.30
C HIS A 263 9.80 8.30 5.15
N ALA A 264 10.13 7.18 4.51
CA ALA A 264 10.42 5.91 5.17
C ALA A 264 11.94 5.64 5.20
N GLY A 265 12.35 4.79 6.14
CA GLY A 265 13.70 4.22 6.17
C GLY A 265 13.77 2.81 5.60
N ASP A 266 12.62 2.14 5.53
CA ASP A 266 12.37 0.89 4.79
C ASP A 266 11.26 1.22 3.77
N ASP A 267 10.09 0.58 3.80
CA ASP A 267 9.10 0.77 2.74
C ASP A 267 8.21 2.00 2.90
N GLY A 268 7.84 2.60 1.78
CA GLY A 268 6.82 3.64 1.77
C GLY A 268 5.49 3.10 2.28
N ILE A 269 5.04 2.01 1.65
CA ILE A 269 3.80 1.29 1.98
C ILE A 269 4.08 -0.20 1.83
N HIS A 270 4.03 -0.93 2.96
CA HIS A 270 4.16 -2.38 3.01
C HIS A 270 2.80 -3.01 3.35
N ALA A 271 2.34 -3.94 2.51
CA ALA A 271 1.18 -4.78 2.80
C ALA A 271 1.50 -6.25 2.48
N SER A 272 1.58 -7.12 3.49
CA SER A 272 2.01 -8.51 3.24
C SER A 272 1.05 -9.33 2.37
N ASN A 273 -0.19 -8.84 2.14
CA ASN A 273 -1.12 -9.43 1.18
C ASN A 273 -1.58 -8.46 0.06
N THR A 274 -2.63 -7.67 0.28
CA THR A 274 -3.20 -6.83 -0.80
C THR A 274 -2.88 -5.36 -0.57
N ALA A 275 -2.29 -4.70 -1.57
CA ALA A 275 -2.24 -3.24 -1.66
C ALA A 275 -3.18 -2.75 -2.76
N LEU A 276 -4.26 -2.06 -2.38
CA LEU A 276 -5.27 -1.53 -3.30
C LEU A 276 -5.38 0.00 -3.24
N ILE A 277 -5.10 0.65 -4.37
CA ILE A 277 -5.14 2.10 -4.54
C ILE A 277 -6.25 2.47 -5.53
N ASP A 278 -7.37 2.97 -5.01
CA ASP A 278 -8.47 3.50 -5.83
C ASP A 278 -8.29 4.99 -6.18
N GLY A 279 -7.49 5.72 -5.39
CA GLY A 279 -7.21 7.12 -5.65
C GLY A 279 -6.45 7.85 -4.55
N GLY A 280 -6.41 9.18 -4.68
CA GLY A 280 -5.63 10.07 -3.80
C GLY A 280 -4.37 10.60 -4.46
N THR A 281 -3.66 11.47 -3.75
CA THR A 281 -2.32 11.94 -4.12
C THR A 281 -1.33 11.35 -3.12
N ILE A 282 -0.41 10.51 -3.60
CA ILE A 282 0.57 9.82 -2.76
C ILE A 282 1.95 10.21 -3.26
N LYS A 283 2.75 10.80 -2.38
CA LYS A 283 4.14 11.13 -2.65
C LYS A 283 5.05 10.38 -1.69
N VAL A 284 5.83 9.46 -2.22
CA VAL A 284 6.91 8.80 -1.47
C VAL A 284 8.21 9.50 -1.83
N GLU A 285 8.74 10.27 -0.90
CA GLU A 285 9.96 11.06 -1.10
C GLU A 285 11.23 10.26 -0.80
N LYS A 286 11.11 9.21 0.01
CA LYS A 286 12.17 8.27 0.36
C LYS A 286 11.57 6.95 0.84
N SER A 287 12.11 5.83 0.36
CA SER A 287 11.89 4.47 0.83
C SER A 287 12.95 3.52 0.26
N GLU A 288 13.00 2.29 0.76
CA GLU A 288 13.63 1.15 0.08
C GLU A 288 12.72 0.72 -1.08
N GLU A 289 11.52 0.19 -0.81
CA GLU A 289 10.48 0.04 -1.84
C GLU A 289 9.36 1.07 -1.64
N ALA A 290 8.85 1.70 -2.70
CA ALA A 290 7.83 2.74 -2.51
C ALA A 290 6.42 2.17 -2.28
N LEU A 291 6.14 0.97 -2.80
CA LEU A 291 4.87 0.25 -2.62
C LEU A 291 5.09 -1.26 -2.78
N GLU A 292 4.88 -2.01 -1.71
CA GLU A 292 4.98 -3.47 -1.70
C GLU A 292 3.63 -4.13 -1.37
N GLY A 293 3.35 -5.23 -2.06
CA GLY A 293 2.51 -6.28 -1.49
C GLY A 293 2.36 -7.50 -2.40
N LYS A 294 1.83 -8.61 -1.88
CA LYS A 294 1.63 -9.83 -2.69
C LYS A 294 0.80 -9.58 -3.94
N THR A 295 -0.27 -8.80 -3.79
CA THR A 295 -1.02 -8.26 -4.92
C THR A 295 -1.08 -6.74 -4.83
N VAL A 296 -0.63 -6.07 -5.88
CA VAL A 296 -0.71 -4.61 -6.00
C VAL A 296 -1.72 -4.27 -7.09
N THR A 297 -2.74 -3.49 -6.74
CA THR A 297 -3.74 -3.01 -7.70
C THR A 297 -3.89 -1.49 -7.61
N ILE A 298 -3.70 -0.80 -8.74
CA ILE A 298 -3.84 0.65 -8.86
C ILE A 298 -4.94 0.95 -9.86
N ASN A 299 -6.10 1.38 -9.35
CA ASN A 299 -7.24 1.79 -10.16
C ASN A 299 -7.23 3.30 -10.48
N GLY A 300 -6.54 4.10 -9.67
CA GLY A 300 -6.52 5.55 -9.82
C GLY A 300 -5.52 6.24 -8.89
N GLY A 301 -5.52 7.58 -8.94
CA GLY A 301 -4.66 8.42 -8.10
C GLY A 301 -3.56 9.16 -8.87
N ASP A 302 -2.84 10.01 -8.15
CA ASP A 302 -1.62 10.70 -8.59
C ASP A 302 -0.48 10.28 -7.66
N LEU A 303 0.39 9.40 -8.17
CA LEU A 303 1.44 8.72 -7.42
C LEU A 303 2.80 9.22 -7.92
N ASP A 304 3.62 9.70 -7.00
CA ASP A 304 5.00 10.14 -7.22
C ASP A 304 5.90 9.37 -6.26
N LEU A 305 6.58 8.35 -6.78
CA LEU A 305 7.20 7.28 -6.00
C LEU A 305 8.72 7.30 -6.19
N THR A 306 9.46 7.53 -5.12
CA THR A 306 10.93 7.46 -5.10
C THR A 306 11.38 6.31 -4.20
N ALA A 307 12.19 5.40 -4.75
CA ALA A 307 12.64 4.17 -4.09
C ALA A 307 14.16 3.94 -4.28
N ASN A 308 14.81 3.40 -3.25
CA ASN A 308 16.21 2.98 -3.29
C ASN A 308 16.38 1.56 -3.86
N ASP A 309 15.33 0.76 -3.85
CA ASP A 309 15.22 -0.48 -4.59
C ASP A 309 14.03 -0.35 -5.55
N ASP A 310 12.97 -1.14 -5.39
CA ASP A 310 11.88 -1.20 -6.35
C ASP A 310 10.86 -0.07 -6.19
N GLY A 311 10.41 0.47 -7.33
CA GLY A 311 9.36 1.47 -7.35
C GLY A 311 8.02 0.92 -6.88
N ILE A 312 7.62 -0.22 -7.44
CA ILE A 312 6.46 -0.99 -7.00
C ILE A 312 6.83 -2.46 -7.08
N ASN A 313 6.76 -3.17 -5.96
CA ASN A 313 7.09 -4.59 -5.88
C ASN A 313 5.84 -5.42 -5.58
N ALA A 314 5.54 -6.37 -6.46
CA ALA A 314 4.60 -7.44 -6.17
C ALA A 314 5.33 -8.73 -5.80
N ALA A 315 5.35 -9.07 -4.50
CA ALA A 315 6.07 -10.22 -3.98
C ALA A 315 5.34 -10.93 -2.84
N ASP A 316 5.47 -12.25 -2.77
CA ASP A 316 5.01 -13.05 -1.63
C ASP A 316 6.19 -13.37 -0.70
N GLY A 317 6.35 -12.59 0.37
CA GLY A 317 7.39 -12.78 1.39
C GLY A 317 7.25 -14.09 2.19
N SER A 318 6.10 -14.77 2.12
CA SER A 318 5.87 -16.05 2.81
C SER A 318 6.32 -17.27 1.99
N SER A 319 6.63 -17.09 0.71
CA SER A 319 6.98 -18.19 -0.20
C SER A 319 8.40 -18.71 0.07
N SER A 320 8.53 -19.99 0.44
CA SER A 320 9.82 -20.65 0.61
C SER A 320 10.39 -21.11 -0.73
N GLU A 321 11.66 -20.78 -0.99
CA GLU A 321 12.48 -21.22 -2.13
C GLU A 321 11.86 -20.96 -3.51
N LYS A 322 12.28 -19.86 -4.14
CA LYS A 322 11.94 -19.55 -5.53
C LYS A 322 13.04 -20.08 -6.45
N THR A 323 12.66 -20.75 -7.53
CA THR A 323 13.57 -20.90 -8.67
C THR A 323 13.65 -19.53 -9.35
N PRO A 324 14.84 -18.94 -9.53
CA PRO A 324 14.96 -17.65 -10.22
C PRO A 324 14.23 -17.67 -11.57
N GLY A 325 13.41 -16.64 -11.85
CA GLY A 325 12.64 -16.52 -13.08
C GLY A 325 11.37 -17.37 -13.18
N GLN A 326 10.91 -17.99 -12.08
CA GLN A 326 9.64 -18.73 -12.05
C GLN A 326 8.52 -17.91 -11.39
N ALA A 327 7.46 -17.64 -12.16
CA ALA A 327 6.28 -16.95 -11.67
C ALA A 327 5.68 -17.59 -10.40
N THR A 328 5.48 -16.77 -9.39
CA THR A 328 4.83 -17.11 -8.12
C THR A 328 3.31 -17.01 -8.29
N ALA A 329 2.63 -18.13 -8.09
CA ALA A 329 1.17 -18.19 -8.25
C ALA A 329 0.46 -17.25 -7.25
N GLY A 330 -0.45 -16.41 -7.76
CA GLY A 330 -1.23 -15.49 -6.95
C GLY A 330 -0.51 -14.19 -6.58
N VAL A 331 0.72 -13.99 -7.06
CA VAL A 331 1.40 -12.69 -7.05
C VAL A 331 1.04 -11.93 -8.32
N SER A 332 0.71 -10.64 -8.18
CA SER A 332 0.41 -9.82 -9.36
C SER A 332 0.52 -8.32 -9.13
N LEU A 333 0.96 -7.60 -10.17
CA LEU A 333 0.87 -6.14 -10.27
C LEU A 333 -0.14 -5.75 -11.35
N THR A 334 -1.18 -5.00 -10.99
CA THR A 334 -2.24 -4.57 -11.90
C THR A 334 -2.44 -3.06 -11.86
N ILE A 335 -2.33 -2.40 -13.01
CA ILE A 335 -2.62 -0.97 -13.19
C ILE A 335 -3.79 -0.82 -14.16
N THR A 336 -4.89 -0.24 -13.70
CA THR A 336 -6.08 0.04 -14.53
C THR A 336 -6.31 1.53 -14.76
N GLY A 337 -5.67 2.39 -13.97
CA GLY A 337 -5.79 3.84 -14.08
C GLY A 337 -4.79 4.59 -13.22
N GLY A 338 -4.98 5.91 -13.12
CA GLY A 338 -4.12 6.82 -12.36
C GLY A 338 -2.97 7.42 -13.18
N LYS A 339 -2.25 8.33 -12.55
CA LYS A 339 -1.00 8.92 -13.03
C LYS A 339 0.09 8.49 -12.08
N ILE A 340 1.05 7.74 -12.58
CA ILE A 340 2.08 7.07 -11.78
C ILE A 340 3.43 7.52 -12.31
N LYS A 341 4.24 8.10 -11.44
CA LYS A 341 5.63 8.45 -11.70
C LYS A 341 6.51 7.69 -10.73
N ILE A 342 7.52 7.01 -11.25
CA ILE A 342 8.43 6.18 -10.46
C ILE A 342 9.86 6.61 -10.75
N ASN A 343 10.65 6.76 -9.70
CA ASN A 343 12.11 6.89 -9.75
C ASN A 343 12.72 5.84 -8.81
N ALA A 344 13.16 4.72 -9.38
CA ALA A 344 13.66 3.55 -8.64
C ALA A 344 15.13 3.26 -8.95
N GLN A 345 15.95 2.93 -7.94
CA GLN A 345 17.32 2.45 -8.20
C GLN A 345 17.38 0.92 -8.42
N GLY A 346 16.36 0.22 -7.93
CA GLY A 346 15.96 -1.13 -8.30
C GLY A 346 15.07 -1.13 -9.54
N ASP A 347 14.19 -2.12 -9.63
CA ASP A 347 13.23 -2.24 -10.70
C ASP A 347 12.15 -1.15 -10.63
N GLY A 348 11.72 -0.67 -11.80
CA GLY A 348 10.67 0.34 -11.84
C GLY A 348 9.31 -0.22 -11.41
N LEU A 349 8.85 -1.23 -12.13
CA LEU A 349 7.75 -2.10 -11.77
C LEU A 349 8.31 -3.51 -11.68
N ASP A 350 8.19 -4.15 -10.52
CA ASP A 350 8.56 -5.54 -10.31
C ASP A 350 7.32 -6.38 -9.98
N SER A 351 7.25 -7.56 -10.58
CA SER A 351 6.34 -8.59 -10.14
C SER A 351 6.97 -9.95 -10.22
N ASN A 352 7.08 -10.62 -9.07
CA ASN A 352 7.42 -12.04 -9.03
C ASN A 352 6.27 -12.94 -9.57
N GLY A 353 5.28 -12.38 -10.26
CA GLY A 353 4.13 -13.05 -10.85
C GLY A 353 3.67 -12.33 -12.13
N ASP A 354 2.36 -12.17 -12.32
CA ASP A 354 1.82 -11.51 -13.51
C ASP A 354 1.81 -9.97 -13.38
N LEU A 355 2.14 -9.27 -14.47
CA LEU A 355 2.05 -7.81 -14.55
C LEU A 355 1.06 -7.39 -15.64
N THR A 356 0.07 -6.57 -15.31
CA THR A 356 -0.94 -6.09 -16.24
C THR A 356 -1.13 -4.58 -16.19
N ILE A 357 -1.04 -3.92 -17.35
CA ILE A 357 -1.40 -2.51 -17.54
C ILE A 357 -2.58 -2.42 -18.53
N SER A 358 -3.70 -1.87 -18.07
CA SER A 358 -4.93 -1.73 -18.88
C SER A 358 -5.40 -0.29 -19.04
N GLY A 359 -4.81 0.65 -18.30
CA GLY A 359 -5.11 2.08 -18.37
C GLY A 359 -4.14 2.90 -17.55
N GLY A 360 -4.39 4.21 -17.47
CA GLY A 360 -3.55 5.17 -16.72
C GLY A 360 -2.40 5.75 -17.53
N GLU A 361 -1.62 6.60 -16.88
CA GLU A 361 -0.36 7.15 -17.35
C GLU A 361 0.77 6.68 -16.43
N VAL A 362 1.71 5.89 -16.96
CA VAL A 362 2.82 5.30 -16.19
C VAL A 362 4.14 5.80 -16.75
N TYR A 363 4.89 6.50 -15.91
CA TYR A 363 6.19 7.06 -16.24
C TYR A 363 7.23 6.50 -15.28
N VAL A 364 8.29 5.88 -15.80
CA VAL A 364 9.31 5.23 -14.99
C VAL A 364 10.67 5.76 -15.40
N ASP A 365 11.36 6.40 -14.46
CA ASP A 365 12.81 6.51 -14.46
C ASP A 365 13.38 5.30 -13.72
N GLY A 366 13.70 4.27 -14.46
CA GLY A 366 14.26 3.01 -13.97
C GLY A 366 15.75 3.09 -13.65
N PRO A 367 16.37 1.96 -13.32
CA PRO A 367 17.72 1.90 -12.79
C PRO A 367 18.76 2.29 -13.84
N THR A 368 19.88 2.86 -13.40
CA THR A 368 21.05 3.11 -14.26
C THR A 368 21.98 1.90 -14.34
N ASN A 369 21.86 0.97 -13.40
CA ASN A 369 22.66 -0.24 -13.29
C ASN A 369 22.14 -1.34 -14.24
N GLY A 370 23.01 -2.28 -14.65
CA GLY A 370 22.67 -3.34 -15.61
C GLY A 370 21.95 -4.57 -15.04
N GLY A 371 21.80 -4.64 -13.71
CA GLY A 371 21.24 -5.79 -13.00
C GLY A 371 19.77 -5.64 -12.62
N ASN A 372 19.14 -4.52 -12.95
CA ASN A 372 17.71 -4.21 -12.76
C ASN A 372 17.14 -3.60 -14.07
N GLY A 373 15.82 -3.55 -14.22
CA GLY A 373 15.06 -3.05 -15.36
C GLY A 373 13.98 -2.02 -15.00
N ALA A 374 13.54 -1.21 -15.96
CA ALA A 374 12.40 -0.30 -15.71
C ALA A 374 11.05 -1.06 -15.61
N LEU A 375 11.03 -2.30 -16.10
CA LEU A 375 9.92 -3.24 -16.08
C LEU A 375 10.52 -4.62 -15.87
N ASP A 376 10.11 -5.32 -14.81
CA ASP A 376 10.43 -6.72 -14.55
C ASP A 376 9.17 -7.50 -14.17
N TYR A 377 9.10 -8.75 -14.64
CA TYR A 377 8.07 -9.69 -14.24
C TYR A 377 8.48 -11.14 -14.54
N ASP A 378 8.12 -12.07 -13.65
CA ASP A 378 8.39 -13.50 -13.85
C ASP A 378 7.30 -14.22 -14.65
N GLY A 379 6.07 -13.69 -14.62
CA GLY A 379 4.88 -14.27 -15.28
C GLY A 379 4.58 -13.65 -16.64
N ASN A 380 3.31 -13.28 -16.84
CA ASN A 380 2.86 -12.59 -18.05
C ASN A 380 2.91 -11.08 -17.86
N GLY A 381 3.70 -10.39 -18.66
CA GLY A 381 3.60 -8.94 -18.84
C GLY A 381 2.62 -8.59 -19.95
N THR A 382 1.51 -7.97 -19.59
CA THR A 382 0.41 -7.69 -20.52
C THR A 382 0.07 -6.20 -20.53
N ILE A 383 0.06 -5.59 -21.72
CA ILE A 383 -0.49 -4.24 -21.90
C ILE A 383 -1.71 -4.25 -22.83
N THR A 384 -2.81 -3.66 -22.38
CA THR A 384 -4.06 -3.57 -23.14
C THR A 384 -4.59 -2.15 -23.32
N GLY A 385 -4.01 -1.18 -22.60
CA GLY A 385 -4.40 0.22 -22.63
C GLY A 385 -3.46 1.09 -21.80
N GLY A 386 -3.69 2.41 -21.84
CA GLY A 386 -2.91 3.41 -21.10
C GLY A 386 -1.79 4.04 -21.92
N THR A 387 -1.06 4.95 -21.28
CA THR A 387 0.14 5.60 -21.80
C THR A 387 1.31 5.21 -20.92
N VAL A 388 2.38 4.67 -21.52
CA VAL A 388 3.57 4.19 -20.82
C VAL A 388 4.80 4.84 -21.44
N VAL A 389 5.68 5.41 -20.62
CA VAL A 389 7.08 5.69 -20.98
C VAL A 389 7.97 5.23 -19.84
N MET A 390 8.87 4.31 -20.13
CA MET A 390 9.84 3.79 -19.17
C MET A 390 11.22 3.95 -19.77
N VAL A 391 12.12 4.56 -19.01
CA VAL A 391 13.53 4.70 -19.38
C VAL A 391 14.37 4.00 -18.34
N GLY A 392 15.46 3.37 -18.74
CA GLY A 392 16.34 2.69 -17.79
C GLY A 392 17.56 2.11 -18.46
N SER A 393 18.27 1.25 -17.75
CA SER A 393 19.36 0.45 -18.30
C SER A 393 18.90 -0.45 -19.44
N ASN A 394 19.83 -0.87 -20.29
CA ASN A 394 19.58 -1.85 -21.37
C ASN A 394 19.94 -3.29 -20.96
N GLY A 395 20.61 -3.48 -19.80
CA GLY A 395 21.09 -4.77 -19.33
C GLY A 395 19.96 -5.79 -19.10
N MET A 396 18.95 -5.41 -18.32
CA MET A 396 17.72 -6.19 -18.11
C MET A 396 16.49 -5.53 -18.72
N ALA A 397 16.65 -4.73 -19.78
CA ALA A 397 15.48 -4.10 -20.39
C ALA A 397 14.51 -5.16 -20.92
N MET A 398 13.28 -5.13 -20.43
CA MET A 398 12.19 -6.01 -20.83
C MET A 398 11.07 -5.18 -21.49
N GLY A 399 10.28 -5.82 -22.35
CA GLY A 399 9.06 -5.27 -22.90
C GLY A 399 7.89 -6.22 -22.65
N PHE A 400 6.69 -5.89 -23.14
CA PHE A 400 5.50 -6.71 -22.89
C PHE A 400 5.43 -7.98 -23.75
N GLY A 401 4.79 -9.01 -23.20
CA GLY A 401 4.58 -10.31 -23.83
C GLY A 401 3.38 -10.38 -24.78
N SER A 402 3.19 -11.56 -25.39
CA SER A 402 2.27 -11.80 -26.51
C SER A 402 0.78 -11.77 -26.17
N ASN A 403 0.42 -11.71 -24.88
CA ASN A 403 -0.97 -11.53 -24.45
C ASN A 403 -1.46 -10.07 -24.59
N SER A 404 -0.57 -9.16 -24.97
CA SER A 404 -0.86 -7.73 -25.11
C SER A 404 -1.82 -7.42 -26.27
N LYS A 405 -2.62 -6.36 -26.10
CA LYS A 405 -3.57 -5.83 -27.09
C LYS A 405 -3.24 -4.41 -27.53
N GLN A 406 -2.30 -3.76 -26.85
CA GLN A 406 -1.72 -2.47 -27.24
C GLN A 406 -0.27 -2.69 -27.62
N ALA A 407 0.18 -2.08 -28.73
CA ALA A 407 1.55 -2.24 -29.19
C ALA A 407 2.50 -1.38 -28.35
N SER A 408 3.73 -1.88 -28.18
CA SER A 408 4.83 -1.17 -27.53
C SER A 408 6.02 -1.06 -28.47
N ILE A 409 6.92 -0.13 -28.13
CA ILE A 409 8.23 0.06 -28.73
C ILE A 409 9.24 -0.15 -27.62
N LEU A 410 10.19 -1.05 -27.82
CA LEU A 410 11.39 -1.15 -26.98
C LEU A 410 12.61 -0.90 -27.86
N THR A 411 13.42 0.11 -27.50
CA THR A 411 14.61 0.46 -28.27
C THR A 411 15.79 0.78 -27.37
N ASN A 412 16.98 0.39 -27.81
CA ASN A 412 18.24 0.78 -27.17
C ASN A 412 18.63 2.16 -27.67
N VAL A 413 18.42 3.17 -26.84
CA VAL A 413 18.78 4.57 -27.08
C VAL A 413 19.17 5.18 -25.75
N SER A 414 20.25 5.95 -25.76
CA SER A 414 20.80 6.52 -24.54
C SER A 414 20.51 8.00 -24.41
N GLY A 415 20.33 8.45 -23.18
CA GLY A 415 20.19 9.85 -22.82
C GLY A 415 20.71 10.10 -21.41
N ASN A 416 21.06 11.36 -21.15
CA ASN A 416 21.45 11.80 -19.81
C ASN A 416 20.22 12.27 -19.03
N ALA A 417 20.35 12.41 -17.71
CA ALA A 417 19.37 13.12 -16.90
C ALA A 417 19.02 14.49 -17.51
N GLY A 418 17.71 14.79 -17.58
CA GLY A 418 17.16 15.98 -18.24
C GLY A 418 16.94 15.84 -19.75
N ALA A 419 17.35 14.73 -20.39
CA ALA A 419 17.09 14.51 -21.81
C ALA A 419 15.59 14.30 -22.07
N LYS A 420 15.06 14.97 -23.10
CA LYS A 420 13.71 14.73 -23.62
C LYS A 420 13.74 13.59 -24.62
N VAL A 421 12.98 12.54 -24.33
CA VAL A 421 12.59 11.49 -25.27
C VAL A 421 11.36 11.98 -26.02
N THR A 422 11.43 12.01 -27.35
CA THR A 422 10.29 12.31 -28.24
C THR A 422 10.04 11.12 -29.15
N ILE A 423 8.80 10.68 -29.25
CA ILE A 423 8.37 9.63 -30.18
C ILE A 423 7.44 10.28 -31.20
N SER A 424 7.77 10.10 -32.48
CA SER A 424 7.01 10.63 -33.61
C SER A 424 6.58 9.52 -34.56
N ASP A 425 5.41 9.68 -35.19
CA ASP A 425 4.95 8.78 -36.24
C ASP A 425 5.69 9.00 -37.58
N SER A 426 5.36 8.22 -38.60
CA SER A 426 5.97 8.30 -39.93
C SER A 426 5.73 9.63 -40.67
N SER A 427 4.79 10.46 -40.21
CA SER A 427 4.55 11.81 -40.73
C SER A 427 5.40 12.88 -40.03
N GLY A 428 6.14 12.50 -38.99
CA GLY A 428 6.91 13.42 -38.14
C GLY A 428 6.11 14.06 -37.00
N LYS A 429 4.84 13.66 -36.80
CA LYS A 429 4.01 14.16 -35.71
C LYS A 429 4.45 13.54 -34.37
N GLU A 430 4.76 14.37 -33.39
CA GLU A 430 5.01 13.95 -32.00
C GLU A 430 3.72 13.31 -31.42
N ILE A 431 3.84 12.07 -30.94
CA ILE A 431 2.75 11.31 -30.31
C ILE A 431 2.93 11.15 -28.80
N LEU A 432 4.18 11.22 -28.32
CA LEU A 432 4.52 11.05 -26.92
C LEU A 432 5.86 11.71 -26.64
N SER A 433 6.00 12.33 -25.46
CA SER A 433 7.31 12.74 -24.97
C SER A 433 7.42 12.67 -23.46
N TYR A 434 8.66 12.51 -23.00
CA TYR A 434 9.02 12.35 -21.60
C TYR A 434 10.39 12.95 -21.34
N THR A 435 10.58 13.61 -20.20
CA THR A 435 11.89 14.13 -19.78
C THR A 435 12.41 13.23 -18.66
N ALA A 436 13.48 12.48 -18.96
CA ALA A 436 14.08 11.57 -17.99
C ALA A 436 14.74 12.33 -16.85
N THR A 437 14.60 11.82 -15.62
CA THR A 437 15.30 12.38 -14.44
C THR A 437 16.65 11.72 -14.19
N LYS A 438 16.93 10.59 -14.87
CA LYS A 438 18.18 9.84 -14.78
C LYS A 438 18.79 9.58 -16.16
N ASN A 439 20.05 9.15 -16.15
CA ASN A 439 20.66 8.57 -17.34
C ASN A 439 19.94 7.27 -17.71
N PHE A 440 19.83 6.97 -19.00
CA PHE A 440 19.19 5.76 -19.49
C PHE A 440 19.88 5.26 -20.75
N GLN A 441 19.62 3.99 -21.09
CA GLN A 441 20.18 3.26 -22.24
C GLN A 441 19.09 2.53 -23.04
N SER A 442 17.86 2.50 -22.52
CA SER A 442 16.69 1.94 -23.18
C SER A 442 15.47 2.84 -22.98
N VAL A 443 14.53 2.74 -23.94
CA VAL A 443 13.20 3.35 -23.87
C VAL A 443 12.17 2.27 -24.22
N LEU A 444 11.23 2.02 -23.30
CA LEU A 444 9.99 1.30 -23.54
C LEU A 444 8.84 2.31 -23.60
N ALA A 445 8.04 2.27 -24.64
CA ALA A 445 6.90 3.16 -24.78
C ALA A 445 5.68 2.48 -25.37
N SER A 446 4.50 2.86 -24.90
CA SER A 446 3.22 2.41 -25.45
C SER A 446 2.16 3.49 -25.27
N SER A 447 1.24 3.60 -26.23
CA SER A 447 0.05 4.44 -26.13
C SER A 447 -0.97 4.00 -27.15
N ALA A 448 -2.21 4.51 -27.04
CA ALA A 448 -3.24 4.27 -28.04
C ALA A 448 -2.83 4.73 -29.46
N ALA A 449 -1.86 5.63 -29.60
CA ALA A 449 -1.33 6.10 -30.89
C ALA A 449 -0.25 5.17 -31.49
N ILE A 450 0.33 4.29 -30.68
CA ILE A 450 1.32 3.30 -31.11
C ILE A 450 0.59 2.06 -31.64
N LYS A 451 0.82 1.72 -32.91
CA LYS A 451 0.10 0.68 -33.65
C LYS A 451 1.05 -0.42 -34.08
N ASP A 452 0.59 -1.66 -33.94
CA ASP A 452 1.33 -2.86 -34.31
C ASP A 452 1.85 -2.81 -35.76
N GLY A 453 3.11 -3.20 -35.95
CA GLY A 453 3.78 -3.24 -37.25
C GLY A 453 4.10 -1.86 -37.86
N LYS A 454 3.82 -0.74 -37.18
CA LYS A 454 4.19 0.60 -37.65
C LYS A 454 5.56 1.03 -37.11
N SER A 455 6.29 1.77 -37.93
CA SER A 455 7.58 2.36 -37.55
C SER A 455 7.40 3.76 -36.95
N TYR A 456 8.20 4.04 -35.94
CA TYR A 456 8.22 5.30 -35.20
C TYR A 456 9.66 5.80 -35.08
N THR A 457 9.81 7.12 -35.05
CA THR A 457 11.09 7.78 -34.81
C THR A 457 11.20 8.15 -33.34
N ILE A 458 12.25 7.67 -32.68
CA ILE A 458 12.59 7.98 -31.30
C ILE A 458 13.77 8.94 -31.33
N THR A 459 13.54 10.16 -30.85
CA THR A 459 14.54 11.22 -30.80
C THR A 459 14.94 11.50 -29.35
N VAL A 460 16.24 11.42 -29.08
CA VAL A 460 16.86 11.78 -27.79
C VAL A 460 18.05 12.68 -28.07
N ASN A 461 18.08 13.87 -27.46
CA ASN A 461 19.17 14.84 -27.64
C ASN A 461 19.49 15.16 -29.13
N GLY A 462 18.46 15.21 -29.98
CA GLY A 462 18.60 15.47 -31.42
C GLY A 462 19.09 14.27 -32.25
N GLN A 463 19.48 13.16 -31.63
CA GLN A 463 19.77 11.90 -32.31
C GLN A 463 18.48 11.11 -32.50
N SER A 464 18.30 10.52 -33.68
CA SER A 464 17.07 9.77 -34.00
C SER A 464 17.40 8.33 -34.36
N THR A 465 16.58 7.42 -33.86
CA THR A 465 16.54 6.01 -34.28
C THR A 465 15.11 5.65 -34.66
N THR A 466 14.94 4.62 -35.50
CA THR A 466 13.64 4.10 -35.86
C THR A 466 13.40 2.75 -35.22
N ALA A 467 12.22 2.52 -34.66
CA ALA A 467 11.81 1.22 -34.16
C ALA A 467 10.39 0.89 -34.65
N THR A 468 10.14 -0.40 -34.85
CA THR A 468 8.83 -0.92 -35.22
C THR A 468 8.10 -1.36 -33.96
N ALA A 469 6.88 -0.86 -33.77
CA ALA A 469 6.05 -1.26 -32.66
C ALA A 469 5.48 -2.67 -32.86
N SER A 470 5.29 -3.39 -31.76
CA SER A 470 4.83 -4.77 -31.78
C SER A 470 3.87 -5.04 -30.61
N LEU A 471 2.93 -5.96 -30.79
CA LEU A 471 2.16 -6.56 -29.68
C LEU A 471 3.00 -7.50 -28.80
N THR A 472 4.22 -7.82 -29.21
CA THR A 472 5.20 -8.55 -28.41
C THR A 472 6.54 -7.87 -28.55
N THR A 473 7.03 -7.28 -27.46
CA THR A 473 8.32 -6.59 -27.45
C THR A 473 9.27 -7.32 -26.53
N GLN A 474 10.39 -7.77 -27.08
CA GLN A 474 11.51 -8.28 -26.31
C GLN A 474 12.77 -7.52 -26.70
N ASN A 475 13.72 -7.42 -25.77
CA ASN A 475 15.01 -6.83 -26.06
C ASN A 475 15.81 -7.81 -26.93
N ALA A 476 16.28 -7.34 -28.09
CA ALA A 476 17.06 -8.15 -29.04
C ALA A 476 18.40 -8.65 -28.46
N ASN A 477 18.87 -8.05 -27.35
CA ASN A 477 20.15 -8.36 -26.71
C ASN A 477 20.02 -8.99 -25.31
N GLY A 478 18.81 -9.19 -24.79
CA GLY A 478 18.60 -9.67 -23.42
C GLY A 478 18.69 -11.19 -23.31
N MET A 479 19.61 -11.72 -22.50
CA MET A 479 19.41 -13.02 -21.87
C MET A 479 18.17 -12.87 -20.99
N GLY A 480 17.14 -13.70 -21.21
CA GLY A 480 15.85 -13.57 -20.54
C GLY A 480 16.01 -13.40 -19.02
N GLY A 481 15.24 -12.44 -18.47
CA GLY A 481 15.16 -12.17 -17.04
C GLY A 481 14.92 -13.48 -16.29
N GLY A 482 15.87 -13.83 -15.44
CA GLY A 482 15.89 -15.11 -14.74
C GLY A 482 17.10 -15.26 -13.81
N TRP A 483 17.73 -14.14 -13.44
CA TRP A 483 18.85 -14.12 -12.51
C TRP A 483 18.57 -13.01 -11.50
N LYS A 484 17.65 -13.29 -10.57
CA LYS A 484 17.60 -12.66 -9.24
C LYS A 484 18.49 -13.48 -8.31
#